data_AF-A0A2N3FS34-F1
#
_entry.id   AF-A0A2N3FS34-F1
#
_cell.length_a   1.000
_cell.length_b   1.000
_cell.length_c   1.000
_cell.angle_alpha   90.00
_cell.angle_beta   90.00
_cell.angle_gamma   90.00
#
_symmetry.space_group_name_H-M   'P 1'
#
loop_
_entity.id
_entity.type
_entity.pdbx_description
1 polymer ?
#
loop_
_entity_poly.entity_id
_entity_poly.type
_entity_poly.pdbx_seq_one_letter_code
_entity_poly.pdbx_strand_id
1 'polypeptide(L)'
;YALFPHLTVEDNVAFGLRQERPRIARDVIATAQTELKVELHPHLLLALTDHLHFAAERHQQGIRVVNRLTWEMRTYYPDEYRVGEQALRTVNERLGIDLPEDEATNIAFHLVNARNDPHSAFDALRAATLISELVAIVSYRSGVSLSPTDLDQRRFVVHLQFFADRLFTGRLLNSDGGFLYDQIRTKYPQAIETAHLLRQHVHAQHGVDLPDDEVGYLGLHIQRLLGNDRALPD
;
A
#
# COMPACT_ATOMS: atom_id res chain seq x y z
N TYR A 1 38.51 -15.08 -11.69
CA TYR A 1 38.45 -15.37 -13.13
C TYR A 1 37.46 -14.40 -13.75
N ALA A 2 37.89 -13.55 -14.69
CA ALA A 2 36.99 -12.62 -15.37
C ALA A 2 35.97 -13.41 -16.20
N LEU A 3 34.68 -13.09 -16.05
CA LEU A 3 33.57 -13.76 -16.75
C LEU A 3 33.63 -13.55 -18.26
N PHE A 4 34.16 -12.40 -18.71
CA PHE A 4 34.37 -12.05 -20.11
C PHE A 4 35.78 -11.44 -20.31
N PRO A 5 36.72 -12.15 -20.95
CA PRO A 5 38.11 -11.71 -21.09
C PRO A 5 38.31 -10.42 -21.90
N HIS A 6 37.29 -10.00 -22.66
CA HIS A 6 37.32 -8.82 -23.53
C HIS A 6 36.75 -7.56 -22.87
N LEU A 7 36.16 -7.67 -21.67
CA LEU A 7 35.65 -6.54 -20.91
C LEU A 7 36.70 -6.06 -19.90
N THR A 8 36.67 -4.77 -19.55
CA THR A 8 37.47 -4.26 -18.42
C THR A 8 37.02 -4.95 -17.11
N VAL A 9 37.82 -4.84 -16.05
CA VAL A 9 37.42 -5.38 -14.73
C VAL A 9 36.13 -4.70 -14.25
N GLU A 10 36.01 -3.38 -14.43
CA GLU A 10 34.80 -2.61 -14.11
C GLU A 10 33.59 -3.08 -14.93
N ASP A 11 33.74 -3.29 -16.24
CA ASP A 11 32.66 -3.76 -17.10
C ASP A 11 32.23 -5.20 -16.75
N ASN A 12 33.18 -6.07 -16.38
CA ASN A 12 32.88 -7.41 -15.90
C ASN A 12 32.11 -7.39 -14.58
N VAL A 13 32.48 -6.50 -13.65
CA VAL A 13 31.76 -6.31 -12.38
C VAL A 13 30.36 -5.75 -12.65
N ALA A 14 30.24 -4.72 -13.48
CA ALA A 14 28.96 -4.14 -13.87
C ALA A 14 28.05 -5.16 -14.59
N PHE A 15 28.62 -6.02 -15.43
CA PHE A 15 27.88 -7.12 -16.06
C PHE A 15 27.42 -8.15 -15.04
N GLY A 16 28.30 -8.57 -14.12
CA GLY A 16 27.95 -9.51 -13.04
C GLY A 16 26.80 -8.98 -12.16
N LEU A 17 26.88 -7.71 -11.76
CA LEU A 17 25.83 -7.05 -10.99
C LEU A 17 24.50 -6.94 -11.76
N ARG A 18 24.54 -6.71 -13.08
CA ARG A 18 23.34 -6.74 -13.93
C ARG A 18 22.68 -8.12 -13.97
N GLN A 19 23.46 -9.19 -13.99
CA GLN A 19 22.95 -10.57 -13.95
C GLN A 19 22.45 -10.98 -12.55
N GLU A 20 22.93 -10.32 -11.50
CA GLU A 20 22.55 -10.63 -10.13
C GLU A 20 21.18 -10.03 -9.74
N ARG A 21 20.81 -8.87 -10.31
CA ARG A 21 19.51 -8.19 -10.03
C ARG A 21 18.28 -9.09 -10.25
N PRO A 22 18.13 -9.84 -11.36
CA PRO A 22 17.02 -10.78 -11.51
C PRO A 22 17.02 -11.93 -10.48
N ARG A 23 18.19 -12.33 -9.97
CA ARG A 23 18.27 -13.37 -8.92
C ARG A 23 17.81 -12.82 -7.59
N ILE A 24 18.28 -11.63 -7.22
CA ILE A 24 17.83 -10.91 -6.03
C ILE A 24 16.31 -10.71 -6.08
N ALA A 25 15.77 -10.26 -7.22
CA ALA A 25 14.34 -10.09 -7.40
C ALA A 25 13.56 -11.41 -7.18
N ARG A 26 14.03 -12.55 -7.72
CA ARG A 26 13.41 -13.86 -7.46
C ARG A 26 13.44 -14.24 -5.98
N ASP A 27 14.56 -14.03 -5.30
CA ASP A 27 14.69 -14.37 -3.89
C ASP A 27 13.75 -13.51 -3.03
N VAL A 28 13.68 -12.20 -3.31
CA VAL A 28 12.73 -11.29 -2.66
C VAL A 28 11.29 -11.72 -2.88
N ILE A 29 10.93 -12.09 -4.11
CA ILE A 29 9.57 -12.56 -4.44
C ILE A 29 9.26 -13.86 -3.67
N ALA A 30 10.19 -14.82 -3.63
CA ALA A 30 10.00 -16.09 -2.93
C ALA A 30 9.82 -15.88 -1.41
N THR A 31 10.63 -15.00 -0.81
CA THR A 31 10.47 -14.57 0.58
C THR A 31 9.10 -13.92 0.78
N ALA A 32 8.71 -12.98 -0.08
CA ALA A 32 7.43 -12.29 0.02
C ALA A 32 6.24 -13.25 -0.05
N GLN A 33 6.23 -14.17 -1.02
CA GLN A 33 5.17 -15.18 -1.15
C GLN A 33 5.05 -16.05 0.11
N THR A 34 6.19 -16.45 0.68
CA THR A 34 6.24 -17.28 1.89
C THR A 34 5.71 -16.54 3.11
N GLU A 35 6.18 -15.32 3.34
CA GLU A 35 5.85 -14.56 4.54
C GLU A 35 4.46 -13.94 4.51
N LEU A 36 4.04 -13.44 3.34
CA LEU A 36 2.72 -12.84 3.15
C LEU A 36 1.63 -13.90 2.90
N LYS A 37 2.02 -15.15 2.58
CA LYS A 37 1.10 -16.26 2.24
C LYS A 37 0.16 -15.89 1.09
N VAL A 38 0.71 -15.24 0.07
CA VAL A 38 -0.01 -14.83 -1.14
C VAL A 38 0.71 -15.33 -2.37
N GLU A 39 -0.04 -15.51 -3.45
CA GLU A 39 0.54 -15.58 -4.78
C GLU A 39 0.79 -14.15 -5.29
N LEU A 40 1.95 -13.96 -5.93
CA LEU A 40 2.31 -12.69 -6.55
C LEU A 40 2.39 -12.89 -8.05
N HIS A 41 1.87 -11.93 -8.80
CA HIS A 41 1.81 -12.05 -10.24
C HIS A 41 3.23 -12.14 -10.85
N PRO A 42 3.49 -13.03 -11.83
CA PRO A 42 4.83 -13.21 -12.44
C PRO A 42 5.47 -11.94 -13.01
N HIS A 43 4.65 -10.96 -13.41
CA HIS A 43 5.11 -9.63 -13.86
C HIS A 43 5.99 -8.91 -12.82
N LEU A 44 5.79 -9.18 -11.53
CA LEU A 44 6.59 -8.62 -10.45
C LEU A 44 8.09 -8.87 -10.65
N LEU A 45 8.48 -10.02 -11.23
CA LEU A 45 9.89 -10.31 -11.49
C LEU A 45 10.52 -9.25 -12.40
N LEU A 46 9.82 -8.86 -13.47
CA LEU A 46 10.31 -7.84 -14.39
C LEU A 46 10.31 -6.47 -13.70
N ALA A 47 9.18 -6.07 -13.12
CA ALA A 47 9.03 -4.76 -12.48
C ALA A 47 10.06 -4.54 -11.34
N LEU A 48 10.27 -5.54 -10.49
CA LEU A 48 11.23 -5.46 -9.40
C LEU A 48 12.68 -5.48 -9.90
N THR A 49 12.98 -6.26 -10.96
CA THR A 49 14.31 -6.25 -11.57
C THR A 49 14.65 -4.86 -12.12
N ASP A 50 13.73 -4.23 -12.84
CA ASP A 50 13.90 -2.88 -13.38
C ASP A 50 14.02 -1.85 -12.25
N HIS A 51 13.17 -1.95 -11.23
CA HIS A 51 13.26 -1.09 -10.06
C HIS A 51 14.63 -1.16 -9.38
N LEU A 52 15.14 -2.36 -9.10
CA LEU A 52 16.47 -2.57 -8.51
C LEU A 52 17.60 -2.07 -9.42
N HIS A 53 17.42 -2.21 -10.73
CA HIS A 53 18.36 -1.66 -11.71
C HIS A 53 18.49 -0.15 -11.56
N PHE A 54 17.36 0.56 -11.65
CA PHE A 54 17.34 2.02 -11.59
C PHE A 54 17.67 2.55 -10.19
N ALA A 55 17.29 1.86 -9.12
CA ALA A 55 17.68 2.22 -7.76
C ALA A 55 19.20 2.20 -7.59
N ALA A 56 19.88 1.15 -8.08
CA ALA A 56 21.33 1.06 -8.04
C ALA A 56 22.02 2.12 -8.92
N GLU A 57 21.50 2.38 -10.13
CA GLU A 57 22.05 3.44 -11.00
C GLU A 57 21.92 4.83 -10.37
N ARG A 58 20.75 5.15 -9.80
CA ARG A 58 20.53 6.43 -9.08
C ARG A 58 21.48 6.57 -7.91
N HIS A 59 21.67 5.51 -7.14
CA HIS A 59 22.60 5.51 -6.02
C HIS A 59 24.04 5.79 -6.46
N GLN A 60 24.51 5.17 -7.55
CA GLN A 60 25.83 5.45 -8.13
C GLN A 60 25.99 6.89 -8.60
N GLN A 61 24.90 7.51 -9.05
CA GLN A 61 24.86 8.92 -9.45
C GLN A 61 24.70 9.89 -8.27
N GLY A 62 24.60 9.40 -7.03
CA GLY A 62 24.34 10.22 -5.84
C GLY A 62 22.92 10.81 -5.80
N ILE A 63 21.99 10.27 -6.59
CA ILE A 63 20.60 10.71 -6.63
C ILE A 63 19.82 9.97 -5.55
N ARG A 64 19.33 10.71 -4.55
CA ARG A 64 18.47 10.18 -3.50
C ARG A 64 17.01 10.30 -3.90
N VAL A 65 16.30 9.17 -3.91
CA VAL A 65 14.84 9.14 -4.01
C VAL A 65 14.25 9.20 -2.61
N VAL A 66 13.28 10.09 -2.42
CA VAL A 66 12.53 10.24 -1.17
C VAL A 66 11.11 9.76 -1.42
N ASN A 67 10.65 8.81 -0.61
CA ASN A 67 9.26 8.37 -0.63
C ASN A 67 8.48 9.12 0.45
N ARG A 68 7.44 9.85 0.04
CA ARG A 68 6.60 10.62 0.98
C ARG A 68 5.55 9.78 1.70
N LEU A 69 5.38 8.52 1.29
CA LEU A 69 4.35 7.61 1.79
C LEU A 69 4.93 6.46 2.64
N THR A 70 6.13 6.62 3.20
CA THR A 70 6.74 5.59 4.07
C THR A 70 5.92 5.35 5.33
N TRP A 71 5.38 6.41 5.94
CA TRP A 71 4.55 6.26 7.13
C TRP A 71 3.25 5.51 6.81
N GLU A 72 2.64 5.84 5.68
CA GLU A 72 1.42 5.23 5.15
C GLU A 72 1.64 3.76 4.83
N MET A 73 2.74 3.42 4.15
CA MET A 73 3.06 2.01 3.88
C MET A 73 3.30 1.23 5.16
N ARG A 74 4.05 1.79 6.11
CA ARG A 74 4.26 1.17 7.41
C ARG A 74 2.97 0.99 8.20
N THR A 75 2.00 1.90 8.03
CA THR A 75 0.75 1.90 8.81
C THR A 75 -0.32 1.03 8.16
N TYR A 76 -0.46 1.12 6.84
CA TYR A 76 -1.54 0.48 6.09
C TYR A 76 -1.13 -0.89 5.55
N TYR A 77 0.11 -1.04 5.10
CA TYR A 77 0.65 -2.28 4.55
C TYR A 77 1.86 -2.76 5.37
N PRO A 78 1.71 -2.96 6.70
CA PRO A 78 2.83 -3.21 7.60
C PRO A 78 3.60 -4.49 7.26
N ASP A 79 2.90 -5.52 6.76
CA ASP A 79 3.52 -6.79 6.40
C ASP A 79 4.36 -6.65 5.12
N GLU A 80 3.82 -5.99 4.09
CA GLU A 80 4.57 -5.70 2.86
C GLU A 80 5.74 -4.74 3.11
N TYR A 81 5.56 -3.74 3.98
CA TYR A 81 6.64 -2.85 4.40
C TYR A 81 7.78 -3.61 5.08
N ARG A 82 7.45 -4.51 6.02
CA ARG A 82 8.44 -5.37 6.71
C ARG A 82 9.20 -6.26 5.73
N VAL A 83 8.51 -6.83 4.74
CA VAL A 83 9.17 -7.60 3.67
C VAL A 83 10.05 -6.69 2.80
N GLY A 84 9.60 -5.46 2.51
CA GLY A 84 10.38 -4.44 1.81
C GLY A 84 11.68 -4.10 2.54
N GLU A 85 11.67 -3.97 3.87
CA GLU A 85 12.87 -3.74 4.68
C GLU A 85 13.85 -4.92 4.61
N GLN A 86 13.33 -6.15 4.63
CA GLN A 86 14.15 -7.36 4.48
C GLN A 86 14.73 -7.51 3.07
N ALA A 87 13.95 -7.15 2.05
CA ALA A 87 14.39 -7.11 0.68
C ALA A 87 15.51 -6.08 0.50
N LEU A 88 15.37 -4.88 1.07
CA LEU A 88 16.38 -3.84 1.04
C LEU A 88 17.72 -4.31 1.64
N ARG A 89 17.67 -4.98 2.80
CA ARG A 89 18.88 -5.58 3.41
C ARG A 89 19.54 -6.59 2.47
N THR A 90 18.76 -7.50 1.90
CA THR A 90 19.24 -8.49 0.92
C THR A 90 19.89 -7.82 -0.30
N VAL A 91 19.27 -6.76 -0.82
CA VAL A 91 19.78 -6.00 -1.98
C VAL A 91 21.12 -5.34 -1.64
N ASN A 92 21.19 -4.64 -0.51
CA ASN A 92 22.40 -3.94 -0.07
C ASN A 92 23.55 -4.92 0.15
N GLU A 93 23.30 -6.05 0.81
CA GLU A 93 24.28 -7.11 1.05
C GLU A 93 24.81 -7.74 -0.25
N ARG A 94 23.92 -8.06 -1.20
CA ARG A 94 24.30 -8.79 -2.42
C ARG A 94 24.89 -7.90 -3.51
N LEU A 95 24.53 -6.62 -3.54
CA LEU A 95 25.09 -5.65 -4.49
C LEU A 95 26.27 -4.86 -3.92
N GLY A 96 26.51 -4.91 -2.60
CA GLY A 96 27.57 -4.13 -1.95
C GLY A 96 27.34 -2.62 -2.03
N ILE A 97 26.08 -2.20 -1.92
CA ILE A 97 25.65 -0.79 -1.97
C ILE A 97 24.81 -0.45 -0.71
N ASP A 98 24.56 0.84 -0.49
CA ASP A 98 23.76 1.31 0.64
C ASP A 98 22.57 2.15 0.15
N LEU A 99 21.55 1.46 -0.35
CA LEU A 99 20.31 2.11 -0.79
C LEU A 99 19.57 2.72 0.41
N PRO A 100 18.91 3.89 0.23
CA PRO A 100 18.18 4.54 1.31
C PRO A 100 16.95 3.72 1.74
N GLU A 101 16.54 3.88 3.00
CA GLU A 101 15.37 3.22 3.59
C GLU A 101 14.08 3.46 2.78
N ASP A 102 13.99 4.59 2.07
CA ASP A 102 12.92 4.92 1.13
C ASP A 102 12.68 3.80 0.08
N GLU A 103 13.72 3.05 -0.31
CA GLU A 103 13.59 1.94 -1.28
C GLU A 103 12.84 0.74 -0.69
N ALA A 104 12.84 0.53 0.63
CA ALA A 104 11.97 -0.48 1.26
C ALA A 104 10.49 -0.18 0.99
N THR A 105 10.12 1.11 0.99
CA THR A 105 8.75 1.57 0.68
C THR A 105 8.40 1.28 -0.77
N ASN A 106 9.32 1.55 -1.70
CA ASN A 106 9.11 1.30 -3.13
C ASN A 106 8.99 -0.20 -3.43
N ILE A 107 9.83 -1.04 -2.80
CA ILE A 107 9.71 -2.50 -2.90
C ILE A 107 8.34 -2.94 -2.38
N ALA A 108 7.91 -2.45 -1.21
CA ALA A 108 6.61 -2.78 -0.65
C ALA A 108 5.45 -2.40 -1.60
N PHE A 109 5.51 -1.24 -2.27
CA PHE A 109 4.53 -0.88 -3.30
C PHE A 109 4.48 -1.89 -4.46
N HIS A 110 5.64 -2.35 -4.95
CA HIS A 110 5.68 -3.41 -5.96
C HIS A 110 5.03 -4.71 -5.48
N LEU A 111 5.25 -5.09 -4.22
CA LEU A 111 4.63 -6.29 -3.63
C LEU A 111 3.11 -6.16 -3.56
N VAL A 112 2.59 -5.04 -3.06
CA VAL A 112 1.13 -4.82 -2.97
C VAL A 112 0.50 -4.82 -4.37
N ASN A 113 1.10 -4.13 -5.33
CA ASN A 113 0.58 -4.08 -6.71
C ASN A 113 0.54 -5.47 -7.36
N ALA A 114 1.52 -6.32 -7.06
CA ALA A 114 1.61 -7.67 -7.60
C ALA A 114 0.61 -8.67 -7.00
N ARG A 115 -0.08 -8.32 -5.91
CA ARG A 115 -1.18 -9.15 -5.37
C ARG A 115 -2.42 -9.12 -6.26
N ASN A 116 -2.56 -8.07 -7.07
CA ASN A 116 -3.68 -7.87 -7.97
C ASN A 116 -3.30 -8.25 -9.41
N ASP A 117 -4.32 -8.42 -10.25
CA ASP A 117 -4.13 -8.60 -11.70
C ASP A 117 -3.25 -7.45 -12.26
N PRO A 118 -2.24 -7.70 -13.10
CA PRO A 118 -1.43 -6.65 -13.74
C PRO A 118 -2.22 -5.65 -14.56
N HIS A 119 -3.41 -6.06 -15.03
CA HIS A 119 -4.35 -5.21 -15.75
C HIS A 119 -5.34 -4.52 -14.80
N SER A 120 -5.26 -4.80 -13.50
CA SER A 120 -6.02 -4.07 -12.49
C SER A 120 -5.60 -2.60 -12.51
N ALA A 121 -6.59 -1.71 -12.50
CA ALA A 121 -6.36 -0.27 -12.30
C ALA A 121 -5.96 0.08 -10.84
N PHE A 122 -5.81 -0.94 -9.98
CA PHE A 122 -5.33 -0.78 -8.62
C PHE A 122 -3.86 -0.33 -8.60
N ASP A 123 -3.62 0.73 -7.84
CA ASP A 123 -2.29 1.26 -7.57
C ASP A 123 -2.20 1.52 -6.07
N ALA A 124 -1.29 0.81 -5.40
CA ALA A 124 -1.07 0.89 -3.97
C ALA A 124 -0.66 2.31 -3.52
N LEU A 125 0.01 3.09 -4.36
CA LEU A 125 0.35 4.49 -4.06
C LEU A 125 -0.92 5.35 -3.98
N ARG A 126 -1.82 5.19 -4.98
CA ARG A 126 -3.11 5.88 -5.02
C ARG A 126 -4.02 5.43 -3.89
N ALA A 127 -4.03 4.14 -3.58
CA ALA A 127 -4.76 3.57 -2.46
C ALA A 127 -4.27 4.12 -1.12
N ALA A 128 -2.96 4.12 -0.86
CA ALA A 128 -2.39 4.69 0.36
C ALA A 128 -2.75 6.17 0.52
N THR A 129 -2.64 6.95 -0.56
CA THR A 129 -3.01 8.38 -0.57
C THR A 129 -4.48 8.59 -0.22
N LEU A 130 -5.39 7.87 -0.88
CA LEU A 130 -6.81 7.93 -0.60
C LEU A 130 -7.10 7.55 0.85
N ILE A 131 -6.52 6.44 1.34
CA ILE A 131 -6.73 5.99 2.72
C ILE A 131 -6.31 7.08 3.70
N SER A 132 -5.16 7.72 3.50
CA SER A 132 -4.70 8.84 4.35
C SER A 132 -5.68 10.00 4.37
N GLU A 133 -6.21 10.39 3.22
CA GLU A 133 -7.18 11.49 3.13
C GLU A 133 -8.49 11.16 3.85
N LEU A 134 -9.02 9.95 3.65
CA LEU A 134 -10.24 9.50 4.32
C LEU A 134 -10.06 9.40 5.83
N VAL A 135 -8.92 8.84 6.26
CA VAL A 135 -8.53 8.79 7.67
C VAL A 135 -8.48 10.19 8.25
N ALA A 136 -7.85 11.15 7.57
CA ALA A 136 -7.75 12.52 8.06
C ALA A 136 -9.12 13.17 8.27
N ILE A 137 -10.07 12.95 7.34
CA ILE A 137 -11.45 13.44 7.48
C ILE A 137 -12.15 12.82 8.70
N VAL A 138 -12.02 11.50 8.86
CA VAL A 138 -12.63 10.78 10.00
C VAL A 138 -12.02 11.27 11.31
N SER A 139 -10.70 11.31 11.42
CA SER A 139 -9.96 11.80 12.59
C SER A 139 -10.32 13.23 12.97
N TYR A 140 -10.43 14.13 11.98
CA TYR A 140 -10.83 15.51 12.22
C TYR A 140 -12.27 15.60 12.77
N ARG A 141 -13.19 14.78 12.25
CA ARG A 141 -14.59 14.80 12.67
C ARG A 141 -14.83 14.12 14.02
N SER A 142 -14.06 13.09 14.33
CA SER A 142 -14.24 12.30 15.54
C SER A 142 -13.36 12.75 16.72
N GLY A 143 -12.27 13.48 16.44
CA GLY A 143 -11.22 13.76 17.42
C GLY A 143 -10.28 12.57 17.68
N VAL A 144 -10.43 11.46 16.95
CA VAL A 144 -9.67 10.23 17.16
C VAL A 144 -8.40 10.25 16.32
N SER A 145 -7.23 10.13 16.97
CA SER A 145 -5.96 9.90 16.27
C SER A 145 -5.76 8.42 16.00
N LEU A 146 -5.38 8.07 14.77
CA LEU A 146 -4.97 6.70 14.49
C LEU A 146 -3.63 6.37 15.17
N SER A 147 -3.55 5.13 15.62
CA SER A 147 -2.46 4.44 16.27
C SER A 147 -2.31 3.08 15.59
N PRO A 148 -1.11 2.74 15.09
CA PRO A 148 -0.85 1.44 14.46
C PRO A 148 -1.08 0.23 15.38
N THR A 149 -1.19 0.44 16.69
CA THR A 149 -1.35 -0.64 17.68
C THR A 149 -2.80 -0.95 18.02
N ASP A 150 -3.75 -0.07 17.69
CA ASP A 150 -5.16 -0.27 18.03
C ASP A 150 -5.85 -1.22 17.04
N LEU A 151 -6.55 -2.22 17.57
CA LEU A 151 -7.16 -3.28 16.76
C LEU A 151 -8.33 -2.76 15.90
N ASP A 152 -9.13 -1.82 16.40
CA ASP A 152 -10.26 -1.29 15.67
C ASP A 152 -9.82 -0.35 14.55
N GLN A 153 -8.78 0.42 14.80
CA GLN A 153 -8.15 1.27 13.80
C GLN A 153 -7.47 0.44 12.70
N ARG A 154 -6.79 -0.66 13.05
CA ARG A 154 -6.27 -1.62 12.06
C ARG A 154 -7.38 -2.24 11.23
N ARG A 155 -8.48 -2.66 11.85
CA ARG A 155 -9.66 -3.17 11.14
C ARG A 155 -10.24 -2.12 10.20
N PHE A 156 -10.35 -0.88 10.66
CA PHE A 156 -10.85 0.24 9.86
C PHE A 156 -9.98 0.47 8.62
N VAL A 157 -8.66 0.50 8.77
CA VAL A 157 -7.71 0.61 7.65
C VAL A 157 -7.89 -0.52 6.65
N VAL A 158 -8.01 -1.77 7.10
CA VAL A 158 -8.26 -2.92 6.20
C VAL A 158 -9.56 -2.73 5.39
N HIS A 159 -10.61 -2.20 6.02
CA HIS A 159 -11.86 -1.90 5.32
C HIS A 159 -11.71 -0.74 4.32
N LEU A 160 -10.88 0.26 4.62
CA LEU A 160 -10.53 1.30 3.66
C LEU A 160 -9.69 0.76 2.49
N GLN A 161 -8.82 -0.23 2.71
CA GLN A 161 -8.10 -0.91 1.62
C GLN A 161 -9.06 -1.65 0.69
N PHE A 162 -10.05 -2.37 1.23
CA PHE A 162 -11.07 -2.99 0.40
C PHE A 162 -11.93 -1.97 -0.34
N PHE A 163 -12.24 -0.84 0.28
CA PHE A 163 -12.95 0.26 -0.38
C PHE A 163 -12.10 0.85 -1.53
N ALA A 164 -10.82 1.14 -1.29
CA ALA A 164 -9.91 1.66 -2.30
C ALA A 164 -9.75 0.69 -3.48
N ASP A 165 -9.67 -0.62 -3.22
CA ASP A 165 -9.66 -1.64 -4.26
C ASP A 165 -10.93 -1.57 -5.13
N ARG A 166 -12.11 -1.59 -4.52
CA ARG A 166 -13.38 -1.49 -5.26
C ARG A 166 -13.48 -0.20 -6.06
N LEU A 167 -13.07 0.93 -5.47
CA LEU A 167 -13.09 2.23 -6.11
C LEU A 167 -12.22 2.24 -7.37
N PHE A 168 -10.95 1.85 -7.25
CA PHE A 168 -10.03 1.93 -8.38
C PHE A 168 -10.23 0.84 -9.42
N THR A 169 -10.84 -0.29 -9.05
CA THR A 169 -11.20 -1.34 -10.00
C THR A 169 -12.61 -1.20 -10.58
N GLY A 170 -13.37 -0.16 -10.21
CA GLY A 170 -14.73 0.07 -10.70
C GLY A 170 -15.76 -0.99 -10.24
N ARG A 171 -15.48 -1.67 -9.13
CA ARG A 171 -16.30 -2.76 -8.56
C ARG A 171 -17.01 -2.31 -7.28
N LEU A 172 -17.56 -1.10 -7.29
CA LEU A 172 -18.28 -0.53 -6.14
C LEU A 172 -19.50 -1.40 -5.77
N LEU A 173 -19.83 -1.41 -4.47
CA LEU A 173 -21.04 -2.06 -3.95
C LEU A 173 -22.28 -1.34 -4.46
N ASN A 174 -23.23 -2.11 -5.00
CA ASN A 174 -24.50 -1.58 -5.54
C ASN A 174 -25.60 -2.67 -5.63
N SER A 175 -25.65 -3.58 -4.65
CA SER A 175 -26.52 -4.77 -4.70
C SER A 175 -27.68 -4.75 -3.72
N ASP A 176 -27.61 -3.96 -2.65
CA ASP A 176 -28.50 -4.07 -1.50
C ASP A 176 -29.60 -2.99 -1.51
N GLY A 177 -29.64 -2.16 -2.56
CA GLY A 177 -30.64 -1.12 -2.74
C GLY A 177 -30.68 -0.10 -1.60
N GLY A 178 -29.55 0.12 -0.91
CA GLY A 178 -29.46 1.03 0.23
C GLY A 178 -29.94 0.45 1.57
N PHE A 179 -30.26 -0.84 1.67
CA PHE A 179 -30.77 -1.44 2.91
C PHE A 179 -29.79 -1.28 4.09
N LEU A 180 -28.49 -1.48 3.87
CA LEU A 180 -27.47 -1.24 4.89
C LEU A 180 -27.41 0.24 5.25
N TYR A 181 -27.41 1.12 4.24
CA TYR A 181 -27.40 2.57 4.44
C TYR A 181 -28.55 3.03 5.35
N ASP A 182 -29.78 2.59 5.08
CA ASP A 182 -30.95 2.99 5.87
C ASP A 182 -30.88 2.55 7.33
N GLN A 183 -30.37 1.33 7.59
CA GLN A 183 -30.17 0.84 8.94
C GLN A 183 -29.13 1.66 9.70
N ILE A 184 -27.97 1.92 9.08
CA ILE A 184 -26.90 2.69 9.73
C ILE A 184 -27.33 4.15 9.89
N ARG A 185 -28.03 4.75 8.91
CA ARG A 185 -28.56 6.12 8.98
C ARG A 185 -29.51 6.29 10.14
N THR A 186 -30.38 5.32 10.38
CA THR A 186 -31.35 5.37 11.47
C THR A 186 -30.67 5.19 12.84
N LYS A 187 -29.70 4.26 12.95
CA LYS A 187 -29.10 3.88 14.23
C LYS A 187 -27.90 4.75 14.63
N TYR A 188 -27.15 5.24 13.65
CA TYR A 188 -25.84 5.89 13.83
C TYR A 188 -25.69 7.12 12.90
N PRO A 189 -26.50 8.17 13.11
CA PRO A 189 -26.54 9.32 12.20
C PRO A 189 -25.19 10.05 12.06
N GLN A 190 -24.41 10.17 13.14
CA GLN A 190 -23.09 10.82 13.10
C GLN A 190 -22.08 10.07 12.21
N ALA A 191 -22.13 8.74 12.20
CA ALA A 191 -21.27 7.93 11.36
C ALA A 191 -21.63 8.08 9.88
N ILE A 192 -22.93 8.20 9.57
CA ILE A 192 -23.41 8.45 8.20
C ILE A 192 -23.13 9.86 7.72
N GLU A 193 -23.24 10.88 8.58
CA GLU A 193 -22.79 12.23 8.27
C GLU A 193 -21.32 12.25 7.88
N THR A 194 -20.47 11.53 8.63
CA THR A 194 -19.05 11.40 8.31
C THR A 194 -18.84 10.64 6.99
N ALA A 195 -19.57 9.54 6.76
CA ALA A 195 -19.51 8.80 5.50
C ALA A 195 -19.93 9.66 4.29
N HIS A 196 -20.88 10.57 4.45
CA HIS A 196 -21.26 11.51 3.41
C HIS A 196 -20.16 12.54 3.09
N LEU A 197 -19.37 12.96 4.09
CA LEU A 197 -18.18 13.78 3.83
C LEU A 197 -17.13 13.01 3.02
N LEU A 198 -16.94 11.72 3.34
CA LEU A 198 -16.06 10.85 2.54
C LEU A 198 -16.56 10.74 1.09
N ARG A 199 -17.88 10.56 0.89
CA ARG A 199 -18.49 10.54 -0.45
C ARG A 199 -18.22 11.84 -1.22
N GLN A 200 -18.40 13.00 -0.58
CA GLN A 200 -18.13 14.30 -1.22
C GLN A 200 -16.66 14.45 -1.59
N HIS A 201 -15.74 14.03 -0.71
CA HIS A 201 -14.31 14.06 -0.98
C HIS A 201 -13.94 13.16 -2.16
N VAL A 202 -14.43 11.92 -2.19
CA VAL A 202 -14.16 10.98 -3.29
C VAL A 202 -14.70 11.51 -4.62
N HIS A 203 -15.90 12.08 -4.65
CA HIS A 203 -16.43 12.71 -5.86
C HIS A 203 -15.54 13.89 -6.31
N ALA A 204 -15.09 14.74 -5.38
CA ALA A 204 -14.24 15.89 -5.71
C ALA A 204 -12.85 15.49 -6.25
N GLN A 205 -12.21 14.46 -5.68
CA GLN A 205 -10.85 14.05 -6.07
C GLN A 205 -10.82 13.07 -7.25
N HIS A 206 -11.85 12.24 -7.41
CA HIS A 206 -11.84 11.14 -8.37
C HIS A 206 -13.00 11.17 -9.37
N GLY A 207 -13.98 12.07 -9.20
CA GLY A 207 -15.14 12.15 -10.09
C GLY A 207 -16.06 10.93 -10.00
N VAL A 208 -15.98 10.18 -8.89
CA VAL A 208 -16.78 8.96 -8.68
C VAL A 208 -17.89 9.22 -7.68
N ASP A 209 -19.13 8.99 -8.11
CA ASP A 209 -20.30 8.99 -7.24
C ASP A 209 -20.39 7.65 -6.49
N LEU A 210 -20.27 7.70 -5.16
CA LEU A 210 -20.43 6.50 -4.34
C LEU A 210 -21.91 6.14 -4.17
N PRO A 211 -22.31 4.89 -4.50
CA PRO A 211 -23.65 4.37 -4.20
C PRO A 211 -23.91 4.38 -2.69
N ASP A 212 -25.19 4.37 -2.31
CA ASP A 212 -25.58 4.34 -0.89
C ASP A 212 -25.04 3.10 -0.16
N ASP A 213 -24.88 1.97 -0.85
CA ASP A 213 -24.27 0.76 -0.27
C ASP A 213 -22.82 1.00 0.18
N GLU A 214 -22.02 1.76 -0.57
CA GLU A 214 -20.67 2.16 -0.16
C GLU A 214 -20.70 3.15 1.01
N VAL A 215 -21.67 4.07 1.01
CA VAL A 215 -21.87 5.00 2.14
C VAL A 215 -22.27 4.23 3.41
N GLY A 216 -23.14 3.24 3.29
CA GLY A 216 -23.53 2.35 4.38
C GLY A 216 -22.36 1.52 4.90
N TYR A 217 -21.54 0.97 4.00
CA TYR A 217 -20.30 0.27 4.33
C TYR A 217 -19.35 1.15 5.13
N LEU A 218 -19.03 2.34 4.62
CA LEU A 218 -18.15 3.30 5.29
C LEU A 218 -18.74 3.72 6.64
N GLY A 219 -20.04 4.03 6.69
CA GLY A 219 -20.74 4.42 7.92
C GLY A 219 -20.68 3.33 9.00
N LEU A 220 -20.85 2.06 8.64
CA LEU A 220 -20.71 0.94 9.58
C LEU A 220 -19.30 0.90 10.18
N HIS A 221 -18.26 1.05 9.36
CA HIS A 221 -16.87 0.96 9.79
C HIS A 221 -16.43 2.18 10.59
N ILE A 222 -16.91 3.37 10.24
CA ILE A 222 -16.75 4.58 11.05
C ILE A 222 -17.44 4.38 12.41
N GLN A 223 -18.67 3.88 12.46
CA GLN A 223 -19.35 3.66 13.75
C GLN A 223 -18.57 2.67 14.64
N ARG A 224 -18.00 1.61 14.07
CA ARG A 224 -17.19 0.66 14.85
C ARG A 224 -15.95 1.32 15.44
N LEU A 225 -15.32 2.21 14.69
CA LEU A 225 -14.20 3.01 15.17
C LEU A 225 -14.64 3.93 16.34
N LEU A 226 -15.78 4.60 16.22
CA LEU A 226 -16.29 5.53 17.25
C LEU A 226 -16.87 4.84 18.49
N GLY A 227 -17.39 3.63 18.33
CA GLY A 227 -18.13 2.90 19.38
C GLY A 227 -17.29 2.44 20.56
N ASN A 228 -15.97 2.32 20.39
CA ASN A 228 -15.07 1.84 21.44
C ASN A 228 -14.35 2.96 22.22
N ASP A 229 -14.44 4.22 21.79
CA ASP A 229 -13.94 5.39 22.54
C ASP A 229 -14.89 5.84 23.68
N ARG A 230 -15.93 5.06 23.97
CA ARG A 230 -16.82 5.26 25.14
C ARG A 230 -16.52 4.35 26.33
N ALA A 231 -15.28 3.87 26.46
CA ALA A 231 -14.76 3.37 27.72
C ALA A 231 -13.85 4.43 28.40
N LEU A 232 -14.52 5.25 29.22
CA LEU A 232 -14.01 6.15 30.31
C LEU A 232 -13.44 7.53 29.90
N PRO A 233 -13.80 8.60 30.65
CA PRO A 233 -13.25 8.82 32.00
C PRO A 233 -14.27 8.63 33.13
N ASP A 234 -13.70 8.44 34.33
CA ASP A 234 -14.30 8.20 35.66
C ASP A 234 -15.56 9.00 36.02
#